data_AF-A0A8H7XWB1-F1
#
_entry.id   AF-A0A8H7XWB1-F1
#
_cell.length_a   1.000
_cell.length_b   1.000
_cell.length_c   1.000
_cell.angle_alpha   90.00
_cell.angle_beta   90.00
_cell.angle_gamma   90.00
#
_symmetry.space_group_name_H-M   'P 1'
#
loop_
_entity.id
_entity.type
_entity.pdbx_description
1 polymer ?
#
loop_
_entity_poly.entity_id
_entity_poly.type
_entity_poly.pdbx_seq_one_letter_code
_entity_poly.pdbx_strand_id
1 'polypeptide(L)'
;MNPETRTYRFPKPQYSGKNGFLSQFTDPAQITDKNEEEAIEKHRQFEFFLEHQKREVPDLETMAAELNRKDDAASLKKQIDDLQVLHENDLQRLYDFNVNEYLESIQSQHTSRDYTAQRPEVYEAERAAIDELFDMERRGLQIKWEDRYQQLHYAHLSEVLALTAEKKRIEEAEEKARQEEARAFPLTAADYNRKAPDMKLRVALFLTADKNRQERYLDEHGWAWRQVQPLCDVFKKDMQFAANVRALVINNAMAPKPAAPVAQKYTPTTDPRKRPPAA
;
A
#
# COMPACT_ATOMS: atom_id res chain seq x y z
N MET A 1 22.32 47.68 3.12
CA MET A 1 22.16 46.32 2.57
C MET A 1 20.70 46.19 2.18
N ASN A 2 20.42 46.12 0.87
CA ASN A 2 19.05 45.97 0.39
C ASN A 2 18.64 44.50 0.49
N PRO A 3 17.45 44.18 1.03
CA PRO A 3 16.94 42.82 0.99
C PRO A 3 16.66 42.46 -0.47
N GLU A 4 17.33 41.42 -0.96
CA GLU A 4 17.04 40.83 -2.26
C GLU A 4 15.60 40.31 -2.23
N THR A 5 14.68 41.02 -2.88
CA THR A 5 13.33 40.53 -3.15
C THR A 5 13.46 39.35 -4.10
N ARG A 6 13.41 38.13 -3.57
CA ARG A 6 13.29 36.91 -4.38
C ARG A 6 12.01 37.02 -5.20
N THR A 7 12.14 37.29 -6.48
CA THR A 7 11.04 37.23 -7.43
C THR A 7 10.66 35.77 -7.62
N TYR A 8 9.51 35.39 -7.06
CA TYR A 8 8.94 34.06 -7.27
C TYR A 8 8.76 33.83 -8.79
N ARG A 9 9.32 32.73 -9.30
CA ARG A 9 9.14 32.35 -10.70
C ARG A 9 7.69 31.88 -10.90
N PHE A 10 6.89 32.70 -11.55
CA PHE A 10 5.58 32.28 -12.01
C PHE A 10 5.69 31.22 -13.14
N PRO A 11 4.74 30.28 -13.22
CA PRO A 11 4.70 29.31 -14.30
C PRO A 11 4.59 30.03 -15.66
N LYS A 12 5.24 29.46 -16.68
CA LYS A 12 5.14 30.02 -18.04
C LYS A 12 3.67 29.95 -18.51
N PRO A 13 3.15 30.96 -19.23
CA PRO A 13 1.75 31.03 -19.63
C PRO A 13 1.23 29.79 -20.35
N GLN A 14 2.11 29.13 -21.12
CA GLN A 14 1.82 27.90 -21.87
C GLN A 14 1.44 26.68 -20.99
N TYR A 15 1.70 26.73 -19.69
CA TYR A 15 1.36 25.67 -18.73
C TYR A 15 0.19 26.04 -17.81
N SER A 16 -0.42 27.23 -17.97
CA SER A 16 -1.60 27.61 -17.22
C SER A 16 -2.77 26.67 -17.52
N GLY A 17 -3.42 26.12 -16.48
CA GLY A 17 -4.56 25.21 -16.62
C GLY A 17 -4.22 23.79 -17.10
N LYS A 18 -2.94 23.40 -17.15
CA LYS A 18 -2.50 22.04 -17.49
C LYS A 18 -1.66 21.45 -16.35
N ASN A 19 -1.59 20.12 -16.22
CA ASN A 19 -0.78 19.39 -15.23
C ASN A 19 -1.03 19.78 -13.76
N GLY A 20 -2.28 19.97 -13.34
CA GLY A 20 -2.61 20.24 -11.94
C GLY A 20 -2.34 21.69 -11.47
N PHE A 21 -1.77 22.55 -12.33
CA PHE A 21 -1.77 24.01 -12.12
C PHE A 21 -3.15 24.58 -12.45
N LEU A 22 -4.15 24.20 -11.65
CA LEU A 22 -5.41 24.94 -11.60
C LEU A 22 -5.10 26.34 -11.07
N SER A 23 -5.81 27.35 -11.59
CA SER A 23 -5.81 28.71 -11.07
C SER A 23 -6.54 28.74 -9.72
N GLN A 24 -6.06 27.98 -8.74
CA GLN A 24 -6.47 28.19 -7.36
C GLN A 24 -5.86 29.51 -6.93
N PHE A 25 -6.68 30.40 -6.34
CA PHE A 25 -6.44 31.76 -5.82
C PHE A 25 -5.01 32.08 -5.33
N THR A 26 -4.03 32.01 -6.20
CA THR A 26 -2.62 32.26 -5.86
C THR A 26 -2.20 33.66 -6.24
N ASP A 27 -2.98 34.33 -7.09
CA ASP A 27 -2.76 35.73 -7.44
C ASP A 27 -3.70 36.61 -6.59
N PRO A 28 -3.17 37.53 -5.76
CA PRO A 28 -3.98 38.44 -4.95
C PRO A 28 -5.02 39.22 -5.76
N ALA A 29 -4.77 39.44 -7.06
CA ALA A 29 -5.69 40.10 -7.98
C ALA A 29 -6.95 39.28 -8.32
N GLN A 30 -6.97 37.97 -8.03
CA GLN A 30 -8.12 37.08 -8.26
C GLN A 30 -9.01 36.93 -7.02
N ILE A 31 -8.56 37.44 -5.87
CA ILE A 31 -9.36 37.48 -4.65
C ILE A 31 -10.41 38.58 -4.83
N THR A 32 -11.67 38.20 -4.75
CA THR A 32 -12.83 39.08 -4.83
C THR A 32 -13.66 38.93 -3.57
N ASP A 33 -14.50 39.90 -3.24
CA ASP A 33 -15.39 39.84 -2.06
C ASP A 33 -16.24 38.55 -2.02
N LYS A 34 -16.47 37.91 -3.17
CA LYS A 34 -17.24 36.66 -3.27
C LYS A 34 -16.48 35.39 -2.87
N ASN A 35 -15.15 35.43 -2.83
CA ASN A 35 -14.29 34.26 -2.58
C ASN A 35 -13.25 34.51 -1.47
N GLU A 36 -13.33 35.66 -0.80
CA GLU A 36 -12.39 36.06 0.24
C GLU A 36 -12.32 35.04 1.38
N GLU A 37 -13.48 34.56 1.86
CA GLU A 37 -13.54 33.55 2.92
C GLU A 37 -12.81 32.24 2.52
N GLU A 38 -13.06 31.76 1.30
CA GLU A 38 -12.40 30.57 0.76
C GLU A 38 -10.87 30.77 0.64
N ALA A 39 -10.44 31.98 0.24
CA ALA A 39 -9.03 32.32 0.14
C ALA A 39 -8.36 32.38 1.52
N ILE A 40 -9.01 32.97 2.52
CA ILE A 40 -8.54 33.00 3.92
C ILE A 40 -8.43 31.58 4.46
N GLU A 41 -9.42 30.72 4.22
CA GLU A 41 -9.39 29.33 4.67
C GLU A 41 -8.25 28.53 4.06
N LYS A 42 -8.04 28.66 2.74
CA LYS A 42 -6.92 28.04 2.06
C LYS A 42 -5.58 28.54 2.57
N HIS A 43 -5.48 29.84 2.87
CA HIS A 43 -4.29 30.41 3.46
C HIS A 43 -4.01 29.82 4.84
N ARG A 44 -5.01 29.78 5.74
CA ARG A 44 -4.89 29.16 7.06
C ARG A 44 -4.53 27.68 6.97
N GLN A 45 -5.13 26.96 6.04
CA GLN A 45 -4.81 25.55 5.81
C GLN A 45 -3.34 25.39 5.36
N PHE A 46 -2.87 26.26 4.48
CA PHE A 46 -1.47 26.28 4.05
C PHE A 46 -0.51 26.63 5.21
N GLU A 47 -0.84 27.61 6.04
CA GLU A 47 -0.08 27.93 7.25
C GLU A 47 -0.04 26.74 8.21
N PHE A 48 -1.17 26.07 8.43
CA PHE A 48 -1.21 24.85 9.23
C PHE A 48 -0.25 23.79 8.67
N PHE A 49 -0.28 23.52 7.36
CA PHE A 49 0.65 22.58 6.74
C PHE A 49 2.11 23.01 6.89
N LEU A 50 2.40 24.29 6.69
CA LEU A 50 3.75 24.82 6.85
C LEU A 50 4.24 24.80 8.29
N GLU A 51 3.37 24.94 9.27
CA GLU A 51 3.74 24.98 10.69
C GLU A 51 3.82 23.59 11.31
N HIS A 52 2.81 22.77 11.05
CA HIS A 52 2.55 21.51 11.71
C HIS A 52 2.97 20.31 10.86
N GLN A 53 3.09 20.44 9.54
CA GLN A 53 3.59 19.38 8.65
C GLN A 53 4.94 19.74 8.02
N LYS A 54 5.83 20.39 8.80
CA LYS A 54 7.22 20.61 8.41
C LYS A 54 7.93 19.27 8.23
N ARG A 55 7.88 18.75 7.01
CA ARG A 55 8.72 17.64 6.58
C ARG A 55 10.02 18.25 6.06
N GLU A 56 11.13 17.75 6.57
CA GLU A 56 12.43 18.11 6.01
C GLU A 56 12.45 17.67 4.55
N VAL A 57 12.69 18.61 3.64
CA VAL A 57 12.92 18.25 2.25
C VAL A 57 14.24 17.52 2.21
N PRO A 58 14.27 16.25 1.76
CA PRO A 58 15.52 15.50 1.68
C PRO A 58 16.55 16.26 0.84
N ASP A 59 17.83 16.13 1.17
CA ASP A 59 18.88 16.69 0.34
C ASP A 59 18.95 16.00 -1.05
N LEU A 60 19.71 16.59 -1.97
CA LEU A 60 19.82 16.03 -3.32
C LEU A 60 20.46 14.64 -3.34
N GLU A 61 21.35 14.35 -2.39
CA GLU A 61 22.04 13.07 -2.30
C GLU A 61 21.10 11.94 -1.83
N THR A 62 20.26 12.22 -0.82
CA THR A 62 19.22 11.31 -0.33
C THR A 62 18.15 11.05 -1.38
N MET A 63 17.66 12.08 -2.08
CA MET A 63 16.73 11.88 -3.20
C MET A 63 17.33 11.01 -4.31
N ALA A 64 18.61 11.21 -4.64
CA ALA A 64 19.29 10.37 -5.62
C ALA A 64 19.47 8.92 -5.12
N ALA A 65 19.73 8.73 -3.83
CA ALA A 65 19.84 7.42 -3.21
C ALA A 65 18.49 6.68 -3.21
N GLU A 66 17.39 7.36 -2.91
CA GLU A 66 16.03 6.80 -2.97
C GLU A 66 15.65 6.35 -4.38
N LEU A 67 15.97 7.15 -5.39
CA LEU A 67 15.65 6.83 -6.79
C LEU A 67 16.42 5.61 -7.31
N ASN A 68 17.62 5.36 -6.77
CA ASN A 68 18.43 4.19 -7.09
C ASN A 68 18.18 2.99 -6.17
N ARG A 69 17.33 3.15 -5.14
CA ARG A 69 17.03 2.09 -4.18
C ARG A 69 16.25 0.98 -4.90
N LYS A 70 16.79 -0.23 -4.89
CA LYS A 70 16.02 -1.41 -5.28
C LYS A 70 15.13 -1.78 -4.10
N ASP A 71 13.85 -1.46 -4.24
CA ASP A 71 12.87 -1.84 -3.23
C ASP A 71 12.67 -3.35 -3.22
N ASP A 72 12.79 -3.94 -2.04
CA ASP A 72 12.38 -5.30 -1.73
C ASP A 72 11.06 -5.27 -0.94
N ALA A 73 10.41 -6.43 -0.83
CA ALA A 73 9.12 -6.52 -0.12
C ALA A 73 9.22 -6.09 1.36
N ALA A 74 10.41 -6.26 1.98
CA ALA A 74 10.67 -5.85 3.35
C ALA A 74 10.81 -4.32 3.50
N SER A 75 11.56 -3.66 2.61
CA SER A 75 11.69 -2.20 2.54
C SER A 75 10.33 -1.54 2.30
N LEU A 76 9.52 -2.07 1.38
CA LEU A 76 8.18 -1.54 1.13
C LEU A 76 7.25 -1.71 2.33
N LYS A 77 7.35 -2.85 3.03
CA LYS A 77 6.61 -3.04 4.29
C LYS A 77 7.01 -1.99 5.31
N LYS A 78 8.32 -1.77 5.50
CA LYS A 78 8.81 -0.75 6.42
C LYS A 78 8.29 0.65 6.05
N GLN A 79 8.28 1.01 4.78
CA GLN A 79 7.73 2.29 4.32
C GLN A 79 6.24 2.43 4.61
N ILE A 80 5.45 1.36 4.43
CA ILE A 80 4.02 1.37 4.79
C ILE A 80 3.86 1.58 6.30
N ASP A 81 4.64 0.89 7.13
CA ASP A 81 4.60 1.01 8.58
C ASP A 81 5.02 2.44 9.03
N ASP A 82 6.11 2.98 8.44
CA ASP A 82 6.59 4.34 8.70
C ASP A 82 5.53 5.39 8.28
N LEU A 83 4.86 5.18 7.14
CA LEU A 83 3.79 6.05 6.65
C LEU A 83 2.53 6.00 7.53
N GLN A 84 2.22 4.86 8.14
CA GLN A 84 1.13 4.74 9.11
C GLN A 84 1.42 5.54 10.38
N VAL A 85 2.62 5.40 10.93
CA VAL A 85 3.06 6.19 12.09
C VAL A 85 3.04 7.69 11.77
N LEU A 86 3.48 8.07 10.57
CA LEU A 86 3.42 9.46 10.12
C LEU A 86 1.97 9.97 10.04
N HIS A 87 1.05 9.16 9.50
CA HIS A 87 -0.36 9.52 9.42
C HIS A 87 -1.02 9.70 10.79
N GLU A 88 -0.72 8.82 11.76
CA GLU A 88 -1.19 8.95 13.14
C GLU A 88 -0.72 10.27 13.77
N ASN A 89 0.55 10.63 13.57
CA ASN A 89 1.10 11.89 14.04
C ASN A 89 0.42 13.10 13.37
N ASP A 90 0.18 13.03 12.06
CA ASP A 90 -0.49 14.10 11.33
C ASP A 90 -1.96 14.25 11.77
N LEU A 91 -2.65 13.15 12.09
CA LEU A 91 -4.00 13.16 12.66
C LEU A 91 -4.03 13.79 14.05
N GLN A 92 -3.08 13.44 14.92
CA GLN A 92 -2.99 14.04 16.25
C GLN A 92 -2.83 15.57 16.15
N ARG A 93 -1.93 16.04 15.28
CA ARG A 93 -1.72 17.49 15.04
C ARG A 93 -2.98 18.16 14.50
N LEU A 94 -3.70 17.51 13.60
CA LEU A 94 -4.97 18.01 13.07
C LEU A 94 -6.02 18.13 14.18
N TYR A 95 -6.12 17.14 15.07
CA TYR A 95 -7.05 17.20 16.20
C TYR A 95 -6.69 18.31 17.18
N ASP A 96 -5.41 18.46 17.54
CA ASP A 96 -4.95 19.53 18.42
C ASP A 96 -5.27 20.91 17.81
N PHE A 97 -5.06 21.07 16.51
CA PHE A 97 -5.41 22.29 15.77
C PHE A 97 -6.92 22.57 15.78
N ASN A 98 -7.75 21.57 15.48
CA ASN A 98 -9.20 21.72 15.49
C ASN A 98 -9.72 22.05 16.90
N VAL A 99 -9.13 21.47 17.95
CA VAL A 99 -9.46 21.80 19.35
C VAL A 99 -9.11 23.25 19.65
N ASN A 100 -7.96 23.76 19.20
CA ASN A 100 -7.60 25.17 19.39
C ASN A 100 -8.56 26.11 18.66
N GLU A 101 -8.89 25.85 17.39
CA GLU A 101 -9.91 26.63 16.65
C GLU A 101 -11.26 26.63 17.38
N TYR A 102 -11.66 25.50 17.95
CA TYR A 102 -12.90 25.41 18.73
C TYR A 102 -12.85 26.27 19.99
N LEU A 103 -11.76 26.19 20.76
CA LEU A 103 -11.59 26.99 21.97
C LEU A 103 -11.57 28.48 21.68
N GLU A 104 -10.90 28.90 20.60
CA GLU A 104 -10.88 30.29 20.14
C GLU A 104 -12.27 30.77 19.72
N SER A 105 -13.04 29.94 19.02
CA SER A 105 -14.43 30.25 18.66
C SER A 105 -15.29 30.42 19.91
N ILE A 106 -15.24 29.49 20.87
CA ILE A 106 -15.99 29.60 22.13
C ILE A 106 -15.58 30.83 22.93
N GLN A 107 -14.28 31.15 23.00
CA GLN A 107 -13.81 32.36 23.66
C GLN A 107 -14.35 33.63 22.97
N SER A 108 -14.33 33.66 21.65
CA SER A 108 -14.88 34.77 20.86
C SER A 108 -16.39 34.95 21.08
N GLN A 109 -17.15 33.85 21.16
CA GLN A 109 -18.57 33.84 21.49
C GLN A 109 -18.84 34.35 22.92
N HIS A 110 -17.99 33.97 23.88
CA HIS A 110 -18.11 34.45 25.25
C HIS A 110 -17.82 35.96 25.35
N THR A 111 -16.74 36.44 24.73
CA THR A 111 -16.38 37.87 24.74
C THR A 111 -17.40 38.72 23.99
N SER A 112 -18.01 38.22 22.91
CA SER A 112 -19.05 38.95 22.19
C SER A 112 -20.37 39.06 22.97
N ARG A 113 -20.71 38.03 23.76
CA ARG A 113 -21.87 38.05 24.67
C ARG A 113 -21.75 39.09 25.78
N ASP A 114 -20.57 39.35 26.31
CA ASP A 114 -20.39 40.33 27.39
C ASP A 114 -20.79 41.76 26.94
N TYR A 115 -20.57 42.10 25.67
CA TYR A 115 -21.01 43.38 25.11
C TYR A 115 -22.52 43.50 24.90
N THR A 116 -23.24 42.38 24.72
CA THR A 116 -24.69 42.36 24.44
C THR A 116 -25.54 42.10 25.70
N ALA A 117 -25.00 41.37 26.68
CA ALA A 117 -25.71 41.01 27.92
C ALA A 117 -25.90 42.17 28.91
N GLN A 118 -25.15 43.26 28.78
CA GLN A 118 -25.24 44.44 29.65
C GLN A 118 -26.45 45.35 29.34
N ARG A 119 -27.25 45.03 28.31
CA ARG A 119 -28.47 45.77 27.98
C ARG A 119 -29.72 44.96 28.39
N PRO A 120 -30.47 45.41 29.43
CA PRO A 120 -31.68 44.71 29.87
C PRO A 120 -32.82 44.69 28.85
N GLU A 121 -32.69 45.44 27.75
CA GLU A 121 -33.74 45.66 26.73
C GLU A 121 -33.64 44.71 25.52
N VAL A 122 -32.65 43.82 25.47
CA VAL A 122 -32.49 42.85 24.37
C VAL A 122 -33.65 41.85 24.40
N TYR A 123 -34.51 41.91 23.39
CA TYR A 123 -35.70 41.07 23.25
C TYR A 123 -35.30 39.59 23.09
N GLU A 124 -36.10 38.65 23.60
CA GLU A 124 -35.86 37.18 23.49
C GLU A 124 -35.56 36.73 22.05
N ALA A 125 -36.15 37.39 21.06
CA ALA A 125 -35.90 37.15 19.63
C ALA A 125 -34.44 37.43 19.21
N GLU A 126 -33.81 38.46 19.76
CA GLU A 126 -32.41 38.80 19.45
C GLU A 126 -31.46 37.78 20.08
N ARG A 127 -31.78 37.29 21.28
CA ARG A 127 -31.01 36.20 21.92
C ARG A 127 -31.09 34.90 21.11
N ALA A 128 -32.28 34.54 20.64
CA ALA A 128 -32.47 33.37 19.79
C ALA A 128 -31.69 33.47 18.47
N ALA A 129 -31.66 34.66 17.85
CA ALA A 129 -30.89 34.90 16.63
C ALA A 129 -29.36 34.79 16.86
N ILE A 130 -28.86 35.25 18.01
CA ILE A 130 -27.45 35.11 18.39
C ILE A 130 -27.09 33.62 18.59
N ASP A 131 -27.95 32.87 19.27
CA ASP A 131 -27.72 31.43 19.49
C ASP A 131 -27.75 30.65 18.16
N GLU A 132 -28.66 30.98 17.25
CA GLU A 132 -28.70 30.39 15.90
C GLU A 132 -27.42 30.69 15.11
N LEU A 133 -26.90 31.92 15.19
CA LEU A 133 -25.64 32.30 14.55
C LEU A 133 -24.47 31.45 15.07
N PHE A 134 -24.36 31.26 16.39
CA PHE A 134 -23.32 30.42 16.98
C PHE A 134 -23.47 28.93 16.64
N ASP A 135 -24.70 28.44 16.47
CA ASP A 135 -24.96 27.09 15.95
C ASP A 135 -24.57 26.94 14.48
N MET A 136 -24.77 27.98 13.66
CA MET A 136 -24.32 28.00 12.28
C MET A 136 -22.79 27.99 12.19
N GLU A 137 -22.11 28.81 13.00
CA GLU A 137 -20.64 28.86 13.07
C GLU A 137 -20.05 27.49 13.47
N ARG A 138 -20.60 26.85 14.50
CA ARG A 138 -20.17 25.52 14.95
C ARG A 138 -20.33 24.45 13.85
N ARG A 139 -21.46 24.46 13.15
CA ARG A 139 -21.67 23.55 12.01
C ARG A 139 -20.66 23.82 10.88
N GLY A 140 -20.37 25.10 10.62
CA GLY A 140 -19.35 25.50 9.66
C GLY A 140 -17.96 24.97 10.02
N LEU A 141 -17.55 25.08 11.29
CA LEU A 141 -16.29 24.52 11.77
C LEU A 141 -16.25 23.00 11.61
N GLN A 142 -17.33 22.30 11.97
CA GLN A 142 -17.40 20.85 11.83
C GLN A 142 -17.20 20.39 10.38
N ILE A 143 -17.87 21.03 9.42
CA ILE A 143 -17.73 20.72 7.99
C ILE A 143 -16.26 20.90 7.56
N LYS A 144 -15.62 22.00 7.97
CA LYS A 144 -14.20 22.26 7.65
C LYS A 144 -13.28 21.19 8.23
N TRP A 145 -13.54 20.74 9.46
CA TRP A 145 -12.75 19.69 10.09
C TRP A 145 -12.92 18.35 9.38
N GLU A 146 -14.15 18.00 8.98
CA GLU A 146 -14.44 16.81 8.19
C GLU A 146 -13.70 16.87 6.84
N ASP A 147 -13.74 17.99 6.13
CA ASP A 147 -13.04 18.16 4.85
C ASP A 147 -11.52 18.00 4.99
N ARG A 148 -10.90 18.64 6.00
CA ARG A 148 -9.45 18.49 6.26
C ARG A 148 -9.08 17.04 6.59
N TYR A 149 -9.89 16.37 7.41
CA TYR A 149 -9.69 14.96 7.73
C TYR A 149 -9.78 14.09 6.48
N GLN A 150 -10.81 14.29 5.65
CA GLN A 150 -11.00 13.51 4.42
C GLN A 150 -9.83 13.72 3.45
N GLN A 151 -9.33 14.95 3.31
CA GLN A 151 -8.16 15.23 2.47
C GLN A 151 -6.90 14.49 2.98
N LEU A 152 -6.63 14.57 4.28
CA LEU A 152 -5.48 13.88 4.89
C LEU A 152 -5.61 12.36 4.76
N HIS A 153 -6.79 11.82 5.03
CA HIS A 153 -7.08 10.38 4.93
C HIS A 153 -6.96 9.88 3.49
N TYR A 154 -7.51 10.63 2.54
CA TYR A 154 -7.40 10.31 1.12
C TYR A 154 -5.94 10.29 0.65
N ALA A 155 -5.15 11.29 1.03
CA ALA A 155 -3.73 11.36 0.69
C ALA A 155 -2.99 10.12 1.22
N HIS A 156 -3.15 9.81 2.50
CA HIS A 156 -2.56 8.62 3.12
C HIS A 156 -2.97 7.32 2.41
N LEU A 157 -4.28 7.13 2.18
CA LEU A 157 -4.79 5.92 1.55
C LEU A 157 -4.25 5.76 0.12
N SER A 158 -4.19 6.84 -0.64
CA SER A 158 -3.68 6.81 -2.01
C SER A 158 -2.23 6.32 -2.09
N GLU A 159 -1.39 6.74 -1.13
CA GLU A 159 0.02 6.37 -1.05
C GLU A 159 0.20 4.93 -0.55
N VAL A 160 -0.52 4.54 0.51
CA VAL A 160 -0.50 3.16 1.03
C VAL A 160 -0.95 2.16 -0.04
N LEU A 161 -1.99 2.48 -0.81
CA LEU A 161 -2.47 1.62 -1.88
C LEU A 161 -1.41 1.43 -2.97
N ALA A 162 -0.70 2.49 -3.36
CA ALA A 162 0.38 2.40 -4.33
C ALA A 162 1.52 1.49 -3.84
N LEU A 163 2.00 1.70 -2.60
CA LEU A 163 3.05 0.88 -2.00
C LEU A 163 2.64 -0.59 -1.83
N THR A 164 1.38 -0.84 -1.44
CA THR A 164 0.85 -2.19 -1.27
C THR A 164 0.75 -2.93 -2.60
N ALA A 165 0.31 -2.25 -3.66
CA ALA A 165 0.25 -2.81 -5.00
C ALA A 165 1.65 -3.18 -5.50
N GLU A 166 2.64 -2.32 -5.27
CA GLU A 166 4.03 -2.57 -5.68
C GLU A 166 4.64 -3.73 -4.90
N LYS A 167 4.43 -3.78 -3.58
CA LYS A 167 4.87 -4.91 -2.74
C LYS A 167 4.32 -6.23 -3.26
N LYS A 168 3.01 -6.28 -3.55
CA LYS A 168 2.35 -7.47 -4.09
C LYS A 168 2.96 -7.88 -5.44
N ARG A 169 3.28 -6.92 -6.31
CA ARG A 169 3.92 -7.16 -7.60
C ARG A 169 5.30 -7.82 -7.45
N ILE A 170 6.10 -7.36 -6.48
CA ILE A 170 7.42 -7.93 -6.18
C ILE A 170 7.27 -9.35 -5.62
N GLU A 171 6.39 -9.56 -4.65
CA GLU A 171 6.14 -10.90 -4.07
C GLU A 171 5.67 -11.91 -5.13
N GLU A 172 4.79 -11.49 -6.05
CA GLU A 172 4.34 -12.32 -7.16
C GLU A 172 5.49 -12.63 -8.15
N ALA A 173 6.38 -11.68 -8.42
CA ALA A 173 7.53 -11.89 -9.28
C ALA A 173 8.53 -12.86 -8.66
N GLU A 174 8.82 -12.71 -7.36
CA GLU A 174 9.69 -13.61 -6.60
C GLU A 174 9.12 -15.03 -6.53
N GLU A 175 7.81 -15.16 -6.28
CA GLU A 175 7.15 -16.45 -6.25
C GLU A 175 7.11 -17.11 -7.64
N LYS A 176 6.90 -16.34 -8.71
CA LYS A 176 7.02 -16.86 -10.09
C LYS A 176 8.44 -17.33 -10.38
N ALA A 177 9.46 -16.54 -10.04
CA ALA A 177 10.85 -16.95 -10.20
C ALA A 177 11.17 -18.23 -9.41
N ARG A 178 10.69 -18.32 -8.17
CA ARG A 178 10.82 -19.52 -7.34
C ARG A 178 10.11 -20.74 -7.96
N GLN A 179 8.92 -20.55 -8.52
CA GLN A 179 8.19 -21.61 -9.21
C GLN A 179 8.87 -22.04 -10.50
N GLU A 180 9.44 -21.10 -11.26
CA GLU A 180 10.23 -21.39 -12.46
C GLU A 180 11.50 -22.15 -12.11
N GLU A 181 12.24 -21.73 -11.09
CA GLU A 181 13.42 -22.44 -10.56
C GLU A 181 13.05 -23.84 -10.03
N ALA A 182 11.89 -23.97 -9.39
CA ALA A 182 11.37 -25.24 -8.89
C ALA A 182 10.91 -26.16 -10.03
N ARG A 183 10.49 -25.63 -11.18
CA ARG A 183 10.14 -26.40 -12.39
C ARG A 183 11.34 -26.72 -13.28
N ALA A 184 12.39 -25.90 -13.21
CA ALA A 184 13.58 -26.04 -14.02
C ALA A 184 14.33 -27.36 -13.73
N PHE A 185 14.65 -28.07 -14.81
CA PHE A 185 15.40 -29.31 -14.76
C PHE A 185 16.85 -29.05 -14.30
N PRO A 186 17.38 -29.83 -13.33
CA PRO A 186 18.73 -29.60 -12.83
C PRO A 186 19.80 -29.93 -13.88
N LEU A 187 20.75 -29.01 -14.06
CA LEU A 187 21.78 -29.14 -15.11
C LEU A 187 22.99 -29.98 -14.68
N THR A 188 23.25 -30.07 -13.37
CA THR A 188 24.41 -30.76 -12.80
C THR A 188 24.00 -31.68 -11.65
N ALA A 189 24.85 -32.66 -11.30
CA ALA A 189 24.59 -33.54 -10.16
C ALA A 189 24.53 -32.77 -8.82
N ALA A 190 25.33 -31.71 -8.67
CA ALA A 190 25.28 -30.84 -7.50
C ALA A 190 23.96 -30.06 -7.41
N ASP A 191 23.48 -29.55 -8.55
CA ASP A 191 22.19 -28.86 -8.64
C ASP A 191 21.03 -29.82 -8.34
N TYR A 192 21.05 -31.05 -8.89
CA TYR A 192 20.09 -32.10 -8.55
C TYR A 192 19.99 -32.33 -7.04
N ASN A 193 21.12 -32.38 -6.33
CA ASN A 193 21.14 -32.58 -4.88
C ASN A 193 20.58 -31.40 -4.08
N ARG A 194 20.53 -30.18 -4.66
CA ARG A 194 19.95 -28.99 -4.03
C ARG A 194 18.45 -28.85 -4.25
N LYS A 195 17.87 -29.51 -5.27
CA LYS A 195 16.43 -29.43 -5.58
C LYS A 195 15.55 -30.06 -4.49
N ALA A 196 14.25 -29.74 -4.51
CA ALA A 196 13.27 -30.34 -3.61
C ALA A 196 13.16 -31.88 -3.82
N PRO A 197 12.81 -32.66 -2.78
CA PRO A 197 12.71 -34.13 -2.87
C PRO A 197 11.79 -34.62 -4.00
N ASP A 198 10.65 -33.95 -4.19
CA ASP A 198 9.72 -34.27 -5.29
C ASP A 198 10.35 -34.08 -6.67
N MET A 199 11.10 -33.00 -6.86
CA MET A 199 11.80 -32.75 -8.12
C MET A 199 12.91 -33.78 -8.34
N LYS A 200 13.67 -34.13 -7.28
CA LYS A 200 14.66 -35.22 -7.34
C LYS A 200 14.03 -36.52 -7.80
N LEU A 201 12.88 -36.88 -7.24
CA LEU A 201 12.17 -38.10 -7.59
C LEU A 201 11.70 -38.08 -9.05
N ARG A 202 11.11 -36.96 -9.53
CA ARG A 202 10.69 -36.83 -10.94
C ARG A 202 11.87 -36.96 -11.89
N VAL A 203 12.97 -36.28 -11.60
CA VAL A 203 14.21 -36.37 -12.39
C VAL A 203 14.79 -37.78 -12.33
N ALA A 204 14.75 -38.45 -11.18
CA ALA A 204 15.22 -39.82 -11.03
C ALA A 204 14.37 -40.83 -11.83
N LEU A 205 13.04 -40.68 -11.80
CA LEU A 205 12.12 -41.46 -12.63
C LEU A 205 12.39 -41.22 -14.12
N PHE A 206 12.65 -39.98 -14.52
CA PHE A 206 13.03 -39.65 -15.89
C PHE A 206 14.36 -40.32 -16.30
N LEU A 207 15.41 -40.21 -15.46
CA LEU A 207 16.74 -40.75 -15.78
C LEU A 207 16.76 -42.29 -15.84
N THR A 208 15.87 -42.95 -15.10
CA THR A 208 15.75 -44.42 -15.07
C THR A 208 14.72 -44.98 -16.06
N ALA A 209 13.85 -44.13 -16.62
CA ALA A 209 12.84 -44.51 -17.60
C ALA A 209 13.42 -44.93 -18.96
N ASP A 210 12.66 -45.73 -19.70
CA ASP A 210 12.91 -46.04 -21.09
C ASP A 210 12.66 -44.82 -21.99
N LYS A 211 13.24 -44.82 -23.20
CA LYS A 211 13.20 -43.69 -24.14
C LYS A 211 11.77 -43.20 -24.44
N ASN A 212 10.81 -44.11 -24.59
CA ASN A 212 9.43 -43.75 -24.88
C ASN A 212 8.75 -43.06 -23.69
N ARG A 213 9.05 -43.49 -22.46
CA ARG A 213 8.59 -42.82 -21.24
C ARG A 213 9.29 -41.50 -21.00
N GLN A 214 10.58 -41.40 -21.33
CA GLN A 214 11.32 -40.14 -21.26
C GLN A 214 10.66 -39.07 -22.13
N GLU A 215 10.28 -39.39 -23.37
CA GLU A 215 9.56 -38.45 -24.24
C GLU A 215 8.25 -37.97 -23.61
N ARG A 216 7.46 -38.85 -23.00
CA ARG A 216 6.24 -38.46 -22.25
C ARG A 216 6.52 -37.53 -21.08
N TYR A 217 7.60 -37.77 -20.32
CA TYR A 217 8.00 -36.90 -19.21
C TYR A 217 8.49 -35.54 -19.69
N LEU A 218 9.13 -35.45 -20.86
CA LEU A 218 9.49 -34.15 -21.46
C LEU A 218 8.22 -33.34 -21.75
N ASP A 219 7.19 -33.97 -22.33
CA ASP A 219 5.91 -33.31 -22.63
C ASP A 219 5.13 -32.95 -21.35
N GLU A 220 5.04 -33.87 -20.38
CA GLU A 220 4.28 -33.68 -19.14
C GLU A 220 4.87 -32.59 -18.23
N HIS A 221 6.19 -32.49 -18.18
CA HIS A 221 6.89 -31.49 -17.36
C HIS A 221 7.40 -30.28 -18.15
N GLY A 222 7.17 -30.24 -19.47
CA GLY A 222 7.60 -29.16 -20.34
C GLY A 222 9.12 -28.99 -20.42
N TRP A 223 9.88 -30.08 -20.27
CA TRP A 223 11.33 -30.04 -20.32
C TRP A 223 11.85 -30.14 -21.76
N ALA A 224 12.82 -29.30 -22.13
CA ALA A 224 13.44 -29.40 -23.44
C ALA A 224 14.57 -30.44 -23.43
N TRP A 225 14.68 -31.25 -24.49
CA TRP A 225 15.74 -32.26 -24.63
C TRP A 225 17.15 -31.70 -24.37
N ARG A 226 17.43 -30.48 -24.84
CA ARG A 226 18.70 -29.78 -24.64
C ARG A 226 19.04 -29.50 -23.18
N GLN A 227 18.04 -29.25 -22.34
CA GLN A 227 18.22 -28.98 -20.91
C GLN A 227 18.55 -30.25 -20.13
N VAL A 228 18.00 -31.38 -20.57
CA VAL A 228 18.09 -32.66 -19.85
C VAL A 228 19.35 -33.45 -20.22
N GLN A 229 19.84 -33.27 -21.46
CA GLN A 229 21.02 -33.96 -21.99
C GLN A 229 22.27 -33.89 -21.08
N PRO A 230 22.67 -32.74 -20.52
CA PRO A 230 23.87 -32.66 -19.67
C PRO A 230 23.81 -33.61 -18.46
N LEU A 231 22.65 -33.69 -17.80
CA LEU A 231 22.50 -34.58 -16.64
C LEU A 231 22.40 -36.05 -17.05
N CYS A 232 21.78 -36.34 -18.20
CA CYS A 232 21.79 -37.68 -18.78
C CYS A 232 23.22 -38.16 -19.07
N ASP A 233 24.09 -37.27 -19.56
CA ASP A 233 25.49 -37.58 -19.83
C ASP A 233 26.28 -37.81 -18.55
N VAL A 234 26.03 -37.00 -17.50
CA VAL A 234 26.60 -37.22 -16.16
C VAL A 234 26.12 -38.55 -15.59
N PHE A 235 24.83 -38.87 -15.69
CA PHE A 235 24.26 -40.13 -15.22
C PHE A 235 24.85 -41.37 -15.89
N LYS A 236 25.24 -41.28 -17.17
CA LYS A 236 25.92 -42.37 -17.86
C LYS A 236 27.39 -42.50 -17.46
N LYS A 237 28.06 -41.39 -17.15
CA LYS A 237 29.50 -41.34 -16.84
C LYS A 237 29.81 -41.66 -15.38
N ASP A 238 29.01 -41.15 -14.45
CA ASP A 238 29.24 -41.29 -13.02
C ASP A 238 28.38 -42.42 -12.42
N MET A 239 29.03 -43.55 -12.11
CA MET A 239 28.37 -44.71 -11.52
C MET A 239 27.85 -44.45 -10.10
N GLN A 240 28.49 -43.58 -9.31
CA GLN A 240 28.05 -43.28 -7.95
C GLN A 240 26.76 -42.46 -7.98
N PHE A 241 26.73 -41.43 -8.82
CA PHE A 241 25.51 -40.66 -9.05
C PHE A 241 24.37 -41.55 -9.58
N ALA A 242 24.66 -42.42 -10.54
CA ALA A 242 23.67 -43.35 -11.08
C ALA A 242 23.12 -44.33 -10.04
N ALA A 243 23.97 -44.87 -9.17
CA ALA A 243 23.56 -45.76 -8.08
C ALA A 243 22.63 -45.04 -7.09
N ASN A 244 22.97 -43.81 -6.69
CA ASN A 244 22.15 -43.01 -5.78
C ASN A 244 20.77 -42.69 -6.36
N VAL A 245 20.71 -42.33 -7.65
CA VAL A 245 19.45 -42.06 -8.36
C VAL A 245 18.58 -43.32 -8.45
N ARG A 246 19.17 -44.48 -8.78
CA ARG A 246 18.44 -45.76 -8.82
C ARG A 246 17.93 -46.18 -7.44
N ALA A 247 18.76 -46.00 -6.40
CA ALA A 247 18.38 -46.29 -5.02
C ALA A 247 17.16 -45.44 -4.58
N LEU A 248 17.12 -44.16 -4.96
CA LEU A 248 15.97 -43.28 -4.68
C LEU A 248 14.67 -43.82 -5.31
N VAL A 249 14.73 -44.27 -6.56
CA VAL A 249 13.55 -44.82 -7.27
C VAL A 249 13.08 -46.12 -6.62
N ILE A 250 14.01 -47.02 -6.26
CA ILE A 250 13.69 -48.30 -5.60
C ILE A 250 13.07 -48.06 -4.23
N ASN A 251 13.66 -47.16 -3.42
CA ASN A 251 13.13 -46.82 -2.10
C ASN A 251 11.71 -46.24 -2.18
N ASN A 252 11.43 -45.41 -3.18
CA ASN A 252 10.10 -44.87 -3.38
C ASN A 252 9.09 -45.91 -3.92
N ALA A 253 9.54 -46.86 -4.75
CA ALA A 253 8.70 -47.96 -5.22
C ALA A 253 8.36 -48.97 -4.10
N MET A 254 9.25 -49.12 -3.12
CA MET A 254 9.07 -49.97 -1.95
C MET A 254 8.32 -49.28 -0.80
N ALA A 255 8.21 -47.96 -0.81
CA ALA A 255 7.43 -47.23 0.19
C ALA A 255 5.96 -47.68 0.09
N PRO A 256 5.34 -48.12 1.20
CA PRO A 256 3.93 -48.52 1.19
C PRO A 256 3.11 -47.31 0.76
N LYS A 257 2.38 -47.47 -0.34
CA LYS A 257 1.45 -46.45 -0.85
C LYS A 257 0.60 -45.99 0.35
N PRO A 258 0.62 -44.71 0.74
CA PRO A 258 -0.20 -44.24 1.84
C PRO A 258 -1.63 -44.68 1.51
N ALA A 259 -2.24 -45.44 2.41
CA ALA A 259 -3.59 -45.95 2.24
C ALA A 259 -4.45 -44.78 1.76
N ALA A 260 -5.12 -44.97 0.61
CA ALA A 260 -5.95 -43.93 0.01
C ALA A 260 -6.79 -43.30 1.13
N PRO A 261 -6.79 -41.95 1.26
CA PRO A 261 -7.47 -41.29 2.36
C PRO A 261 -8.89 -41.85 2.39
N VAL A 262 -9.20 -42.57 3.48
CA VAL A 262 -10.53 -43.14 3.72
C VAL A 262 -11.47 -41.98 3.50
N ALA A 263 -12.29 -42.07 2.45
CA ALA A 263 -13.20 -41.01 2.06
C ALA A 263 -13.99 -40.59 3.30
N GLN A 264 -13.60 -39.45 3.89
CA GLN A 264 -14.34 -38.87 4.99
C GLN A 264 -15.70 -38.59 4.39
N LYS A 265 -16.70 -39.38 4.81
CA LYS A 265 -18.09 -39.18 4.43
C LYS A 265 -18.38 -37.72 4.77
N TYR A 266 -18.55 -36.89 3.74
CA TYR A 266 -18.98 -35.51 3.89
C TYR A 266 -20.25 -35.53 4.73
N THR A 267 -20.13 -35.15 6.00
CA THR A 267 -21.31 -34.72 6.76
C THR A 267 -21.64 -33.34 6.19
N PRO A 268 -22.83 -33.15 5.60
CA PRO A 268 -23.21 -31.83 5.12
C PRO A 268 -23.22 -30.89 6.32
N THR A 269 -22.29 -29.93 6.34
CA THR A 269 -22.29 -28.83 7.29
C THR A 269 -23.60 -28.07 7.10
N THR A 270 -24.51 -28.22 8.06
CA THR A 270 -25.75 -27.46 8.14
C THR A 270 -25.38 -25.98 8.21
N ASP A 271 -25.64 -25.26 7.12
CA ASP A 271 -25.45 -23.81 7.02
C ASP A 271 -26.27 -23.11 8.11
N PRO A 272 -25.65 -22.41 9.09
CA PRO A 272 -26.36 -21.77 10.19
C PRO A 272 -27.24 -20.59 9.75
N ARG A 273 -27.24 -20.22 8.46
CA ARG A 273 -28.08 -19.12 7.93
C ARG A 273 -29.44 -19.57 7.41
N LYS A 274 -29.71 -20.88 7.30
CA LYS A 274 -31.06 -21.37 6.95
C LYS A 274 -31.94 -21.40 8.18
N ARG A 275 -32.67 -20.31 8.42
CA ARG A 275 -33.81 -20.27 9.36
C ARG A 275 -34.83 -21.35 8.97
N PRO A 276 -35.25 -22.23 9.88
CA PRO A 276 -36.39 -23.11 9.61
C PRO A 276 -37.66 -22.27 9.41
N PRO A 277 -38.59 -22.71 8.55
CA PRO A 277 -39.86 -22.03 8.36
C PRO A 277 -40.66 -22.06 9.67
N ALA A 278 -41.24 -20.91 10.03
CA ALA A 278 -42.12 -20.79 11.18
C ALA A 278 -43.37 -21.67 10.98
N ALA A 279 -43.69 -22.46 12.00
CA ALA A 279 -44.94 -23.22 12.12
C ALA A 279 -46.10 -22.31 12.51
#